data_AF-A0A4R4Q7L6-F1
#
_entry.id   AF-A0A4R4Q7L6-F1
#
_cell.length_a   1.000
_cell.length_b   1.000
_cell.length_c   1.000
_cell.angle_alpha   90.00
_cell.angle_beta   90.00
_cell.angle_gamma   90.00
#
_symmetry.space_group_name_H-M   'P 1'
#
loop_
_entity.id
_entity.type
_entity.pdbx_description
1 polymer ?
#
loop_
_entity_poly.entity_id
_entity_poly.type
_entity_poly.pdbx_seq_one_letter_code
_entity_poly.pdbx_strand_id
1 'polypeptide(L)'
;MELDPYLESVRRSVENATALADDQTRSVAQRLGATLDDAGRLALISALSDAAGEISRELSPGSVELRMAGGRPEFVVTPAPSQLTGPDDTDDVLDDDNDSEVNDLTPEADEPTARITLRLPMSVKNKVDEAATAEGISSNAWLMRTVMMSLSDRGRRGGPPRPPRPPRAPRGGMFGPDGPLGPDGPLGPDGVFGPDGVFGPGGPFGDNGVFGPERGRRDERRGERDHRRAEGERRREEKDRRRGERGPSQRFQGWAQ
;
A
#
# COMPACT_ATOMS: atom_id res chain seq x y z
N MET A 1 35.26 33.78 -13.59
CA MET A 1 34.73 34.31 -14.87
C MET A 1 35.85 34.99 -15.64
N GLU A 2 35.99 34.69 -16.93
CA GLU A 2 36.95 35.34 -17.83
C GLU A 2 36.24 36.46 -18.61
N LEU A 3 36.70 37.71 -18.44
CA LEU A 3 36.08 38.88 -19.09
C LEU A 3 36.68 39.18 -20.47
N ASP A 4 37.86 38.63 -20.76
CA ASP A 4 38.61 38.87 -22.00
C ASP A 4 37.81 38.51 -23.27
N PRO A 5 37.04 37.41 -23.32
CA PRO A 5 36.24 37.08 -24.52
C PRO A 5 35.15 38.11 -24.81
N TYR A 6 34.54 38.68 -23.77
CA TYR A 6 33.47 39.68 -23.91
C TYR A 6 34.03 41.01 -24.41
N LEU A 7 35.17 41.43 -23.87
CA LEU A 7 35.85 42.65 -24.30
C LEU A 7 36.38 42.53 -25.73
N GLU A 8 36.93 41.37 -26.09
CA GLU A 8 37.36 41.05 -27.46
C GLU A 8 36.18 41.07 -28.44
N SER A 9 34.99 40.60 -28.03
CA SER A 9 33.78 40.71 -28.86
C SER A 9 33.38 42.16 -29.11
N VAL A 10 33.46 43.01 -28.08
CA VAL A 10 33.18 44.46 -28.22
C VAL A 10 34.18 45.10 -29.17
N ARG A 11 35.47 44.81 -29.01
CA ARG A 11 36.53 45.28 -29.90
C ARG A 11 36.27 44.86 -31.35
N ARG A 12 36.00 43.57 -31.58
CA ARG A 12 35.69 43.04 -32.92
C ARG A 12 34.45 43.69 -33.52
N SER A 13 33.46 44.02 -32.70
CA SER A 13 32.25 44.73 -33.14
C SER A 13 32.57 46.16 -33.60
N VAL A 14 33.44 46.87 -32.88
CA VAL A 14 33.91 48.21 -33.27
C VAL A 14 34.77 48.16 -34.55
N GLU A 15 35.63 47.16 -34.68
CA GLU A 15 36.44 46.93 -35.89
C GLU A 15 35.55 46.61 -37.10
N ASN A 16 34.53 45.75 -36.94
CA ASN A 16 33.56 45.43 -37.99
C ASN A 16 32.73 46.66 -38.39
N ALA A 17 32.29 47.46 -37.43
CA ALA A 17 31.53 48.69 -37.69
C ALA A 17 32.35 49.73 -38.47
N THR A 18 33.69 49.69 -38.35
CA THR A 18 34.61 50.60 -39.04
C THR A 18 35.28 49.96 -40.26
N ALA A 19 34.84 48.77 -40.69
CA ALA A 19 35.45 48.06 -41.81
C ALA A 19 35.39 48.84 -43.14
N LEU A 20 34.28 49.52 -43.43
CA LEU A 20 34.11 50.36 -44.62
C LEU A 20 34.62 51.81 -44.44
N ALA A 21 35.16 52.16 -43.27
CA ALA A 21 35.67 53.51 -43.02
C ALA A 21 37.04 53.74 -43.69
N ASP A 22 37.44 55.01 -43.74
CA ASP A 22 38.78 55.42 -44.16
C ASP A 22 39.86 54.97 -43.14
N ASP A 23 41.12 54.96 -43.57
CA ASP A 23 42.24 54.45 -42.78
C ASP A 23 42.51 55.24 -41.48
N GLN A 24 42.23 56.55 -41.47
CA GLN A 24 42.36 57.35 -40.25
C GLN A 24 41.30 56.95 -39.22
N THR A 25 40.05 56.80 -39.65
CA THR A 25 38.95 56.35 -38.79
C THR A 25 39.21 54.93 -38.24
N ARG A 26 39.73 54.01 -39.06
CA ARG A 26 40.09 52.65 -38.61
C ARG A 26 41.23 52.67 -37.57
N SER A 27 42.26 53.51 -37.78
CA SER A 27 43.35 53.67 -36.81
C SER A 27 42.88 54.26 -35.49
N VAL A 28 41.93 55.20 -35.51
CA VAL A 28 41.35 55.79 -34.30
C VAL A 28 40.55 54.73 -33.55
N ALA A 29 39.71 53.95 -34.25
CA ALA A 29 38.90 52.89 -33.68
C ALA A 29 39.76 51.80 -33.00
N GLN A 30 40.87 51.38 -33.61
CA GLN A 30 41.80 50.41 -33.01
C GLN A 30 42.45 50.93 -31.72
N ARG A 31 42.87 52.20 -31.69
CA ARG A 31 43.47 52.81 -30.50
C ARG A 31 42.43 52.95 -29.38
N LEU A 32 41.22 53.38 -29.73
CA LEU A 32 40.10 53.46 -28.81
C LEU A 32 39.73 52.10 -28.23
N GLY A 33 39.67 51.06 -29.06
CA GLY A 33 39.40 49.69 -28.63
C GLY A 33 40.41 49.21 -27.59
N ALA A 34 41.70 49.45 -27.80
CA ALA A 34 42.74 49.10 -26.83
C ALA A 34 42.61 49.88 -25.50
N THR A 35 42.27 51.17 -25.55
CA THR A 35 42.08 51.97 -24.32
C THR A 35 40.77 51.69 -23.59
N LEU A 36 39.75 51.20 -24.30
CA LEU A 36 38.45 50.86 -23.72
C LEU A 36 38.47 49.54 -22.97
N ASP A 37 39.48 48.70 -23.16
CA ASP A 37 39.57 47.40 -22.47
C ASP A 37 39.64 47.58 -20.95
N ASP A 38 40.52 48.46 -20.46
CA ASP A 38 40.70 48.71 -19.03
C ASP A 38 39.47 49.35 -18.39
N ALA A 39 38.91 50.38 -19.05
CA ALA A 39 37.71 51.08 -18.57
C ALA A 39 36.46 50.18 -18.64
N GLY A 40 36.34 49.38 -19.70
CA GLY A 40 35.25 48.44 -19.91
C GLY A 40 35.30 47.29 -18.92
N ARG A 41 36.49 46.74 -18.64
CA ARG A 41 36.68 45.71 -17.60
C ARG A 41 36.23 46.21 -16.24
N LEU A 42 36.66 47.41 -15.85
CA LEU A 42 36.27 47.99 -14.56
C LEU A 42 34.75 48.21 -14.49
N ALA A 43 34.14 48.73 -15.56
CA ALA A 43 32.70 48.94 -15.62
C ALA A 43 31.91 47.63 -15.50
N LEU A 44 32.35 46.56 -16.17
CA LEU A 44 31.75 45.22 -16.06
C LEU A 44 31.85 44.67 -14.64
N ILE A 45 33.01 44.78 -13.99
CA ILE A 45 33.19 44.33 -12.61
C ILE A 45 32.26 45.09 -11.66
N SER A 46 32.14 46.42 -11.81
CA SER A 46 31.22 47.22 -11.00
C SER A 46 29.76 46.79 -11.21
N ALA A 47 29.33 46.64 -12.46
CA ALA A 47 27.98 46.21 -12.77
C ALA A 47 27.65 44.81 -12.22
N LEU A 48 28.59 43.86 -12.32
CA LEU A 48 28.44 42.52 -11.75
C LEU A 48 28.40 42.55 -10.22
N SER A 49 29.15 43.46 -9.58
CA SER A 49 29.14 43.65 -8.13
C SER A 49 27.80 44.19 -7.64
N ASP A 50 27.25 45.18 -8.34
CA ASP A 50 25.93 45.74 -8.02
C ASP A 50 24.83 44.69 -8.18
N ALA A 51 24.87 43.93 -9.29
CA ALA A 51 23.93 42.84 -9.55
C ALA A 51 24.02 41.72 -8.50
N ALA A 52 25.24 41.34 -8.08
CA ALA A 52 25.43 40.36 -7.00
C ALA A 52 24.78 40.83 -5.69
N GLY A 53 24.94 42.12 -5.36
CA GLY A 53 24.34 42.72 -4.17
C GLY A 53 22.81 42.75 -4.22
N GLU A 54 22.22 42.94 -5.39
CA GLU A 54 20.76 42.86 -5.59
C GLU A 54 20.25 41.43 -5.41
N ILE A 55 20.86 40.47 -6.10
CA ILE A 55 20.53 39.04 -6.03
C ILE A 55 20.68 38.51 -4.59
N SER A 56 21.73 38.94 -3.87
CA SER A 56 21.95 38.55 -2.48
C SER A 56 20.85 39.04 -1.54
N ARG A 57 20.15 40.15 -1.84
CA ARG A 57 19.03 40.63 -1.02
C ARG A 57 17.79 39.77 -1.23
N GLU A 58 17.57 39.29 -2.44
CA GLU A 58 16.43 38.43 -2.79
C GLU A 58 16.60 37.00 -2.29
N LEU A 59 17.83 36.48 -2.23
CA LEU A 59 18.15 35.10 -1.87
C LEU A 59 18.16 34.80 -0.36
N SER A 60 17.97 35.79 0.51
CA SER A 60 18.06 35.63 1.97
C SER A 60 17.21 34.45 2.48
N PRO A 61 17.78 33.52 3.28
CA PRO A 61 19.03 33.63 4.04
C PRO A 61 20.31 33.20 3.29
N GLY A 62 20.24 32.88 1.99
CA GLY A 62 21.41 32.70 1.13
C GLY A 62 22.00 34.04 0.67
N SER A 63 23.24 34.03 0.19
CA SER A 63 23.96 35.19 -0.35
C SER A 63 24.73 34.87 -1.62
N VAL A 64 24.97 35.90 -2.44
CA VAL A 64 25.84 35.82 -3.62
C VAL A 64 26.85 36.96 -3.51
N GLU A 65 28.13 36.61 -3.53
CA GLU A 65 29.23 37.57 -3.43
C GLU A 65 30.12 37.49 -4.67
N LEU A 66 30.65 38.63 -5.11
CA LEU A 66 31.67 38.68 -6.15
C LEU A 66 33.05 38.81 -5.50
N ARG A 67 33.91 37.81 -5.69
CA ARG A 67 35.29 37.79 -5.19
C ARG A 67 36.28 37.98 -6.33
N MET A 68 37.39 38.64 -6.04
CA MET A 68 38.51 38.77 -6.98
C MET A 68 39.59 37.72 -6.66
N ALA A 69 39.90 36.86 -7.61
CA ALA A 69 40.97 35.86 -7.52
C ALA A 69 41.94 36.04 -8.69
N GLY A 70 43.17 36.49 -8.41
CA GLY A 70 44.19 36.70 -9.46
C GLY A 70 43.77 37.68 -10.57
N GLY A 71 42.96 38.68 -10.24
CA GLY A 71 42.43 39.65 -11.22
C GLY A 71 41.18 39.16 -11.98
N ARG A 72 40.69 37.96 -11.68
CA ARG A 72 39.49 37.38 -12.28
C ARG A 72 38.32 37.48 -11.29
N PRO A 73 37.13 37.95 -11.70
CA PRO A 73 35.94 37.92 -10.87
C PRO A 73 35.38 36.49 -10.75
N GLU A 74 34.96 36.10 -9.56
CA GLU A 74 34.40 34.79 -9.22
C GLU A 74 33.16 34.97 -8.35
N PHE A 75 32.08 34.26 -8.65
CA PHE A 75 30.88 34.28 -7.81
C PHE A 75 30.98 33.23 -6.72
N VAL A 76 30.77 33.64 -5.48
CA VAL A 76 30.64 32.75 -4.33
C VAL A 76 29.18 32.78 -3.91
N VAL A 77 28.48 31.67 -4.14
CA VAL A 77 27.08 31.50 -3.76
C VAL A 77 27.04 30.72 -2.45
N THR A 78 26.48 31.33 -1.41
CA THR A 78 26.19 30.66 -0.14
C THR A 78 24.69 30.38 -0.09
N PRO A 79 24.22 29.17 -0.40
CA PRO A 79 22.79 28.88 -0.36
C PRO A 79 22.26 28.89 1.09
N ALA A 80 20.97 29.19 1.23
CA ALA A 80 20.27 29.05 2.50
C ALA A 80 20.46 27.63 3.08
N PRO A 81 20.53 27.44 4.42
CA PRO A 81 20.67 26.12 5.01
C PRO A 81 19.54 25.13 4.64
N SER A 82 18.39 25.64 4.20
CA SER A 82 17.27 24.87 3.64
C SER A 82 17.44 24.46 2.17
N GLN A 83 18.40 25.03 1.43
CA GLN A 83 18.73 24.74 0.03
C GLN A 83 19.98 23.86 -0.14
N LEU A 84 20.77 23.65 0.92
CA LEU A 84 21.90 22.70 0.96
C LEU A 84 21.48 21.22 0.76
N THR A 85 20.19 20.94 0.57
CA THR A 85 19.62 19.63 0.24
C THR A 85 19.44 19.38 -1.27
N GLY A 86 19.83 20.32 -2.14
CA GLY A 86 19.87 20.14 -3.60
C GLY A 86 21.26 20.44 -4.17
N PRO A 87 21.77 19.70 -5.16
CA PRO A 87 23.14 19.87 -5.64
C PRO A 87 23.22 20.89 -6.76
N ASP A 88 24.18 21.78 -6.57
CA ASP A 88 24.82 22.62 -7.58
C ASP A 88 25.66 21.71 -8.51
N ASP A 89 25.31 21.66 -9.79
CA ASP A 89 26.13 21.08 -10.85
C ASP A 89 26.84 22.26 -11.55
N THR A 90 28.08 22.52 -11.16
CA THR A 90 29.05 23.23 -12.02
C THR A 90 30.17 22.23 -12.35
N ASP A 91 30.55 22.22 -13.62
CA ASP A 91 31.55 21.37 -14.29
C ASP A 91 31.12 19.94 -14.66
N ASP A 92 30.61 19.76 -15.88
CA ASP A 92 31.44 19.31 -17.01
C ASP A 92 30.62 19.38 -18.31
N VAL A 93 30.96 20.35 -19.16
CA VAL A 93 30.52 20.40 -20.56
C VAL A 93 31.58 19.63 -21.35
N LEU A 94 31.26 18.42 -21.77
CA LEU A 94 31.94 17.75 -22.87
C LEU A 94 30.89 17.26 -23.85
N ASP A 95 31.04 17.75 -25.09
CA ASP A 95 30.30 17.39 -26.29
C ASP A 95 29.94 15.91 -26.40
N ASP A 96 28.66 15.64 -26.70
CA ASP A 96 28.29 14.61 -27.67
C ASP A 96 27.07 15.13 -28.44
N ASP A 97 27.35 15.68 -29.62
CA ASP A 97 26.40 15.84 -30.71
C ASP A 97 25.79 14.46 -31.03
N ASN A 98 24.62 14.17 -30.47
CA ASN A 98 23.74 13.18 -31.06
C ASN A 98 22.29 13.65 -30.98
N ASP A 99 21.95 14.40 -32.02
CA ASP A 99 20.59 14.65 -32.47
C ASP A 99 19.91 13.29 -32.71
N SER A 100 19.06 12.88 -31.77
CA SER A 100 18.13 11.77 -31.95
C SER A 100 16.85 12.11 -31.23
N GLU A 101 16.03 12.89 -31.93
CA GLU A 101 14.59 12.94 -31.73
C GLU A 101 14.01 11.52 -31.69
N VAL A 102 13.71 11.04 -30.48
CA VAL A 102 12.70 10.00 -30.26
C VAL A 102 11.68 10.53 -29.26
N ASN A 103 10.77 11.33 -29.80
CA ASN A 103 9.48 11.59 -29.19
C ASN A 103 8.65 10.29 -29.27
N ASP A 104 8.51 9.55 -28.18
CA ASP A 104 7.27 8.81 -27.91
C ASP A 104 7.13 8.43 -26.43
N LEU A 105 5.89 8.57 -25.96
CA LEU A 105 5.35 8.27 -24.62
C LEU A 105 5.53 9.36 -23.55
N THR A 106 4.73 10.43 -23.68
CA THR A 106 4.21 11.18 -22.54
C THR A 106 3.19 10.33 -21.77
N PRO A 107 3.44 9.85 -20.53
CA PRO A 107 2.36 9.68 -19.59
C PRO A 107 1.98 11.06 -19.05
N GLU A 108 0.68 11.32 -19.04
CA GLU A 108 -0.06 12.41 -18.41
C GLU A 108 0.77 13.37 -17.54
N ALA A 109 0.74 14.64 -17.95
CA ALA A 109 1.25 15.78 -17.19
C ALA A 109 0.70 15.82 -15.75
N ASP A 110 1.59 16.12 -14.79
CA ASP A 110 1.38 16.49 -13.37
C ASP A 110 1.72 15.46 -12.27
N GLU A 111 2.63 14.51 -12.47
CA GLU A 111 3.38 13.96 -11.32
C GLU A 111 4.66 14.76 -11.04
N PRO A 112 4.86 15.28 -9.81
CA PRO A 112 6.08 16.00 -9.47
C PRO A 112 7.27 15.03 -9.49
N THR A 113 8.12 15.13 -10.52
CA THR A 113 9.38 14.38 -10.59
C THR A 113 10.36 14.93 -9.55
N ALA A 114 10.70 14.14 -8.54
CA ALA A 114 11.70 14.51 -7.54
C ALA A 114 13.12 14.23 -8.07
N ARG A 115 13.98 15.25 -8.17
CA ARG A 115 15.41 15.10 -8.46
C ARG A 115 16.12 14.58 -7.20
N ILE A 116 16.73 13.40 -7.28
CA ILE A 116 17.53 12.80 -6.20
C ILE A 116 18.97 12.72 -6.67
N THR A 117 19.91 13.26 -5.87
CA THR A 117 21.34 13.13 -6.15
C THR A 117 21.98 12.14 -5.20
N LEU A 118 22.64 11.13 -5.79
CA LEU A 118 23.19 9.99 -5.08
C LEU A 118 24.72 10.01 -5.18
N ARG A 119 25.39 10.06 -4.03
CA ARG A 119 26.84 9.89 -3.98
C ARG A 119 27.17 8.41 -3.83
N LEU A 120 27.65 7.83 -4.92
CA LEU A 120 28.06 6.43 -4.97
C LEU A 120 29.59 6.32 -4.84
N PRO A 121 30.11 5.36 -4.06
CA PRO A 121 31.50 4.94 -4.18
C PRO A 121 31.79 4.52 -5.63
N MET A 122 32.99 4.79 -6.15
CA MET A 122 33.39 4.45 -7.53
C MET A 122 33.18 2.97 -7.88
N SER A 123 33.37 2.07 -6.91
CA SER A 123 33.14 0.63 -7.08
C SER A 123 31.67 0.29 -7.34
N VAL A 124 30.73 1.08 -6.85
CA VAL A 124 29.29 0.90 -7.07
C VAL A 124 28.88 1.50 -8.40
N LYS A 125 29.36 2.71 -8.74
CA LYS A 125 29.14 3.34 -10.05
C LYS A 125 29.58 2.41 -11.19
N ASN A 126 30.79 1.86 -11.11
CA ASN A 126 31.31 0.98 -12.16
C ASN A 126 30.45 -0.27 -12.37
N LYS A 127 29.93 -0.87 -11.29
CA LYS A 127 29.03 -2.04 -11.39
C LYS A 127 27.69 -1.68 -12.02
N VAL A 128 27.17 -0.49 -11.73
CA VAL A 128 25.93 0.02 -12.33
C VAL A 128 26.14 0.25 -13.83
N ASP A 129 27.23 0.92 -14.22
CA ASP A 129 27.54 1.21 -15.62
C ASP A 129 27.78 -0.09 -16.42
N GLU A 130 28.47 -1.09 -15.84
CA GLU A 130 28.65 -2.41 -16.44
C GLU A 130 27.31 -3.15 -16.65
N ALA A 131 26.43 -3.15 -15.63
CA ALA A 131 25.12 -3.79 -15.73
C ALA A 131 24.19 -3.08 -16.73
N ALA A 132 24.23 -1.75 -16.77
CA ALA A 132 23.47 -0.95 -17.72
C ALA A 132 23.94 -1.19 -19.16
N THR A 133 25.26 -1.26 -19.38
CA THR A 133 25.87 -1.57 -20.68
C THR A 133 25.50 -2.98 -21.15
N ALA A 134 25.51 -3.98 -20.25
CA ALA A 134 25.11 -5.34 -20.58
C ALA A 134 23.63 -5.44 -21.01
N GLU A 135 22.78 -4.54 -20.52
CA GLU A 135 21.36 -4.44 -20.87
C GLU A 135 21.08 -3.44 -22.02
N GLY A 136 22.10 -2.73 -22.52
CA GLY A 136 21.96 -1.75 -23.60
C GLY A 136 21.10 -0.53 -23.24
N ILE A 137 21.01 -0.18 -21.95
CA ILE A 137 20.22 0.95 -21.45
C ILE A 137 21.11 1.92 -20.66
N SER A 138 20.62 3.14 -20.42
CA SER A 138 21.36 4.12 -19.61
C SER A 138 21.42 3.72 -18.13
N SER A 139 22.49 4.12 -17.44
CA SER A 139 22.66 3.87 -16.00
C SER A 139 21.48 4.41 -15.18
N ASN A 140 20.91 5.55 -15.58
CA ASN A 140 19.73 6.13 -14.93
C ASN A 140 18.48 5.27 -15.12
N ALA A 141 18.24 4.76 -16.34
CA ALA A 141 17.11 3.86 -16.62
C ALA A 141 17.27 2.52 -15.87
N TRP A 142 18.50 1.98 -15.84
CA TRP A 142 18.82 0.76 -15.11
C TRP A 142 18.60 0.93 -13.60
N LEU A 143 19.05 2.05 -13.02
CA LEU A 143 18.82 2.38 -11.61
C LEU A 143 17.34 2.54 -11.29
N MET A 144 16.59 3.27 -12.12
CA MET A 144 15.16 3.47 -11.94
C MET A 144 14.40 2.15 -11.94
N ARG A 145 14.70 1.26 -12.90
CA ARG A 145 14.12 -0.09 -12.99
C ARG A 145 14.45 -0.93 -11.76
N THR A 146 15.70 -0.90 -11.32
CA THR A 146 16.16 -1.62 -10.13
C THR A 146 15.44 -1.14 -8.86
N VAL A 147 15.28 0.17 -8.70
CA VAL A 147 14.54 0.77 -7.59
C VAL A 147 13.07 0.34 -7.63
N MET A 148 12.40 0.46 -8.78
CA MET A 148 11.01 0.02 -8.96
C MET A 148 10.81 -1.46 -8.64
N MET A 149 11.72 -2.33 -9.09
CA MET A 149 11.70 -3.77 -8.76
C MET A 149 11.85 -4.01 -7.26
N SER A 150 12.79 -3.33 -6.60
CA SER A 150 13.03 -3.47 -5.16
C SER A 150 11.85 -3.00 -4.31
N LEU A 151 11.17 -1.92 -4.73
CA LEU A 151 10.00 -1.38 -4.06
C LEU A 151 8.77 -2.28 -4.25
N SER A 152 8.61 -2.84 -5.45
CA SER A 152 7.54 -3.79 -5.76
C SER A 152 7.68 -5.09 -4.95
N ASP A 153 8.90 -5.60 -4.80
CA ASP A 153 9.17 -6.79 -3.99
C ASP A 153 8.97 -6.51 -2.49
N ARG A 154 9.36 -5.33 -2.00
CA ARG A 154 9.07 -4.90 -0.62
C ARG A 154 7.56 -4.77 -0.37
N GLY A 155 6.80 -4.28 -1.35
CA GLY A 155 5.33 -4.21 -1.30
C GLY A 155 4.66 -5.59 -1.19
N ARG A 156 5.23 -6.63 -1.82
CA ARG A 156 4.76 -8.02 -1.65
C ARG A 156 5.05 -8.60 -0.27
N ARG A 157 6.16 -8.20 0.37
CA ARG A 157 6.52 -8.67 1.72
C ARG A 157 5.89 -7.84 2.85
N GLY A 158 5.50 -6.60 2.57
CA GLY A 158 4.95 -5.62 3.51
C GLY A 158 3.44 -5.42 3.42
N GLY A 159 2.67 -6.47 3.10
CA GLY A 159 1.21 -6.41 3.21
C GLY A 159 0.77 -6.03 4.64
N PRO A 160 -0.42 -5.42 4.83
CA PRO A 160 -0.91 -5.03 6.15
C PRO A 160 -0.84 -6.22 7.11
N PRO A 161 -0.62 -5.98 8.42
CA PRO A 161 -0.70 -7.05 9.40
C PRO A 161 -2.01 -7.76 9.15
N ARG A 162 -1.93 -9.06 8.80
CA ARG A 162 -3.12 -9.90 8.69
C ARG A 162 -3.93 -9.64 9.97
N PRO A 163 -5.23 -9.33 9.88
CA PRO A 163 -6.03 -9.10 11.06
C PRO A 163 -5.79 -10.27 12.02
N PRO A 164 -5.70 -10.03 13.35
CA PRO A 164 -5.57 -11.11 14.29
C PRO A 164 -6.66 -12.11 13.95
N ARG A 165 -6.25 -13.35 13.65
CA ARG A 165 -7.20 -14.44 13.48
C ARG A 165 -8.12 -14.35 14.70
N PRO A 166 -9.46 -14.36 14.53
CA PRO A 166 -10.36 -14.40 15.68
C PRO A 166 -9.87 -15.52 16.60
N PRO A 167 -9.93 -15.35 17.94
CA PRO A 167 -9.46 -16.37 18.86
C PRO A 167 -10.10 -17.66 18.41
N ARG A 168 -9.26 -18.63 18.03
CA ARG A 168 -9.71 -19.97 17.69
C ARG A 168 -10.56 -20.40 18.88
N ALA A 169 -11.87 -20.54 18.67
CA ALA A 169 -12.77 -21.03 19.70
C ALA A 169 -12.13 -22.28 20.32
N PRO A 170 -12.17 -22.47 21.64
CA PRO A 170 -11.51 -23.59 22.28
C PRO A 170 -11.96 -24.85 21.55
N ARG A 171 -10.98 -25.57 20.97
CA ARG A 171 -11.20 -26.87 20.37
C ARG A 171 -12.02 -27.69 21.35
N GLY A 172 -13.22 -28.08 20.93
CA GLY A 172 -13.99 -29.15 21.57
C GLY A 172 -14.36 -28.89 23.03
N GLY A 173 -15.15 -27.85 23.29
CA GLY A 173 -16.06 -27.89 24.44
C GLY A 173 -17.33 -28.63 24.05
N MET A 174 -18.01 -29.27 25.02
CA MET A 174 -19.25 -30.04 24.81
C MET A 174 -20.37 -29.27 24.06
N PHE A 175 -20.30 -27.93 24.05
CA PHE A 175 -21.24 -27.00 23.41
C PHE A 175 -20.63 -26.14 22.28
N GLY A 176 -19.43 -26.44 21.79
CA GLY A 176 -18.85 -25.75 20.63
C GLY A 176 -19.57 -26.13 19.32
N PRO A 177 -19.43 -25.38 18.21
CA PRO A 177 -20.12 -25.66 16.95
C PRO A 177 -19.91 -27.11 16.44
N ASP A 178 -18.68 -27.63 16.55
CA ASP A 178 -18.33 -29.04 16.24
C ASP A 178 -18.40 -30.00 17.45
N GLY A 179 -18.88 -29.54 18.61
CA GLY A 179 -18.99 -30.37 19.83
C GLY A 179 -20.18 -31.33 19.75
N PRO A 180 -20.28 -32.40 20.58
CA PRO A 180 -21.35 -33.39 20.47
C PRO A 180 -22.76 -32.78 20.54
N LEU A 181 -22.97 -31.69 21.29
CA LEU A 181 -24.25 -30.96 21.39
C LEU A 181 -24.26 -29.63 20.60
N GLY A 182 -23.22 -29.37 19.80
CA GLY A 182 -23.12 -28.18 18.96
C GLY A 182 -24.09 -28.20 17.78
N PRO A 183 -24.41 -27.05 17.16
CA PRO A 183 -25.25 -26.99 15.95
C PRO A 183 -24.87 -27.98 14.85
N ASP A 184 -23.57 -28.10 14.55
CA ASP A 184 -23.01 -29.02 13.54
C ASP A 184 -22.53 -30.37 14.14
N GLY A 185 -22.75 -30.56 15.44
CA GLY A 185 -22.37 -31.74 16.19
C GLY A 185 -23.27 -32.95 15.97
N PRO A 186 -22.85 -34.18 16.30
CA PRO A 186 -23.67 -35.37 16.10
C PRO A 186 -25.03 -35.37 16.82
N LEU A 187 -25.17 -34.75 18.00
CA LEU A 187 -26.46 -34.54 18.70
C LEU A 187 -27.03 -33.13 18.48
N GLY A 188 -26.40 -32.33 17.62
CA GLY A 188 -26.91 -31.04 17.21
C GLY A 188 -28.21 -31.13 16.41
N PRO A 189 -28.94 -30.02 16.25
CA PRO A 189 -30.14 -29.94 15.40
C PRO A 189 -29.89 -30.45 13.97
N ASP A 190 -28.74 -30.13 13.38
CA ASP A 190 -28.35 -30.57 12.03
C ASP A 190 -27.46 -31.83 12.03
N GLY A 191 -27.25 -32.40 13.22
CA GLY A 191 -26.42 -33.58 13.47
C GLY A 191 -27.06 -34.89 13.05
N VAL A 192 -26.27 -35.97 13.00
CA VAL A 192 -26.77 -37.32 12.64
C VAL A 192 -27.82 -37.87 13.61
N PHE A 193 -27.88 -37.40 14.85
CA PHE A 193 -28.92 -37.71 15.84
C PHE A 193 -29.89 -36.54 16.09
N GLY A 194 -29.72 -35.41 15.39
CA GLY A 194 -30.66 -34.29 15.41
C GLY A 194 -32.04 -34.68 14.87
N PRO A 195 -33.10 -33.89 15.07
CA PRO A 195 -34.48 -34.25 14.69
C PRO A 195 -34.63 -34.76 13.24
N ASP A 196 -33.89 -34.16 12.30
CA ASP A 196 -33.87 -34.53 10.87
C ASP A 196 -32.63 -35.35 10.47
N GLY A 197 -31.75 -35.66 11.42
CA GLY A 197 -30.55 -36.47 11.23
C GLY A 197 -30.86 -37.93 10.93
N VAL A 198 -29.92 -38.66 10.31
CA VAL A 198 -30.13 -40.05 9.86
C VAL A 198 -30.61 -41.02 10.94
N PHE A 199 -30.22 -40.81 12.20
CA PHE A 199 -30.64 -41.56 13.39
C PHE A 199 -31.62 -40.79 14.29
N GLY A 200 -31.95 -39.56 13.93
CA GLY A 200 -32.93 -38.75 14.63
C GLY A 200 -34.36 -39.23 14.41
N PRO A 201 -35.32 -38.83 15.26
CA PRO A 201 -36.69 -39.33 15.24
C PRO A 201 -37.43 -39.15 13.90
N GLY A 202 -37.07 -38.16 13.07
CA GLY A 202 -37.60 -37.99 11.71
C GLY A 202 -36.76 -38.61 10.60
N GLY A 203 -35.53 -39.04 10.91
CA GLY A 203 -34.58 -39.60 9.95
C GLY A 203 -34.88 -41.04 9.55
N PRO A 204 -34.24 -41.55 8.47
CA PRO A 204 -34.46 -42.89 7.95
C PRO A 204 -34.31 -44.02 8.96
N PHE A 205 -33.41 -43.91 9.95
CA PHE A 205 -33.16 -44.94 10.97
C PHE A 205 -33.71 -44.60 12.36
N GLY A 206 -34.36 -43.45 12.54
CA GLY A 206 -34.98 -43.10 13.82
C GLY A 206 -36.34 -43.74 14.03
N ASP A 207 -36.96 -43.44 15.16
CA ASP A 207 -38.20 -44.10 15.60
C ASP A 207 -39.35 -44.00 14.58
N ASN A 208 -39.54 -42.84 13.95
CA ASN A 208 -40.55 -42.65 12.90
C ASN A 208 -40.02 -42.90 11.48
N GLY A 209 -38.76 -43.32 11.37
CA GLY A 209 -38.05 -43.52 10.11
C GLY A 209 -38.54 -44.71 9.28
N VAL A 210 -38.14 -44.75 8.02
CA VAL A 210 -38.47 -45.86 7.10
C VAL A 210 -37.90 -47.19 7.61
N PHE A 211 -36.75 -47.15 8.28
CA PHE A 211 -36.05 -48.29 8.89
C PHE A 211 -36.18 -48.33 10.43
N GLY A 212 -37.07 -47.52 11.01
CA GLY A 212 -37.25 -47.39 12.45
C GLY A 212 -37.89 -48.62 13.12
N PRO A 213 -37.60 -48.86 14.41
CA PRO A 213 -38.11 -50.01 15.16
C PRO A 213 -39.64 -50.00 15.33
N GLU A 214 -40.31 -48.86 15.20
CA GLU A 214 -41.77 -48.75 15.44
C GLU A 214 -42.64 -49.39 14.35
N ARG A 215 -42.14 -49.59 13.11
CA ARG A 215 -42.91 -50.36 12.10
C ARG A 215 -43.13 -51.81 12.53
N GLY A 216 -42.25 -52.37 13.36
CA GLY A 216 -42.41 -53.72 13.92
C GLY A 216 -43.59 -53.87 14.90
N ARG A 217 -44.14 -52.77 15.42
CA ARG A 217 -45.21 -52.79 16.45
C ARG A 217 -46.62 -52.57 15.93
N ARG A 218 -46.82 -52.41 14.61
CA ARG A 218 -48.18 -52.31 14.03
C ARG A 218 -48.90 -53.66 14.02
N ASP A 219 -48.15 -54.77 14.08
CA ASP A 219 -48.70 -56.12 14.14
C ASP A 219 -49.12 -56.56 15.56
N GLU A 220 -48.53 -55.99 16.62
CA GLU A 220 -48.88 -56.31 18.02
C GLU A 220 -50.27 -55.77 18.44
N ARG A 221 -50.73 -54.64 17.86
CA ARG A 221 -52.04 -54.03 18.19
C ARG A 221 -53.25 -54.77 17.61
N ARG A 222 -53.04 -55.87 16.88
CA ARG A 222 -54.11 -56.77 16.43
C ARG A 222 -54.46 -57.81 17.49
N GLY A 223 -53.50 -58.26 18.31
CA GLY A 223 -53.74 -59.25 19.37
C GLY A 223 -54.44 -58.69 20.61
N GLU A 224 -54.21 -57.42 20.96
CA GLU A 224 -54.72 -56.84 22.21
C GLU A 224 -56.24 -56.55 22.20
N ARG A 225 -56.86 -56.42 21.00
CA ARG A 225 -58.31 -56.20 20.86
C ARG A 225 -59.13 -57.44 21.20
N ASP A 226 -58.58 -58.62 20.96
CA ASP A 226 -59.26 -59.88 21.23
C ASP A 226 -59.30 -60.17 22.74
N HIS A 227 -58.26 -59.79 23.48
CA HIS A 227 -58.20 -59.97 24.94
C HIS A 227 -59.17 -59.07 25.72
N ARG A 228 -59.35 -57.80 25.31
CA ARG A 228 -60.28 -56.88 26.00
C ARG A 228 -61.74 -57.26 25.80
N ARG A 229 -62.08 -57.92 24.68
CA ARG A 229 -63.46 -58.38 24.43
C ARG A 229 -63.85 -59.51 25.39
N ALA A 230 -62.92 -60.43 25.68
CA ALA A 230 -63.14 -61.52 26.63
C ALA A 230 -63.25 -61.06 28.09
N GLU A 231 -62.58 -59.97 28.46
CA GLU A 231 -62.61 -59.43 29.84
C GLU A 231 -63.89 -58.63 30.15
N GLY A 232 -64.48 -57.98 29.13
CA GLY A 232 -65.72 -57.22 29.24
C GLY A 232 -66.96 -58.10 29.50
N GLU A 233 -66.98 -59.32 28.97
CA GLU A 233 -68.07 -60.28 29.22
C GLU A 233 -68.07 -60.77 30.67
N ARG A 234 -66.90 -61.09 31.23
CA ARG A 234 -66.75 -61.58 32.61
C ARG A 234 -67.16 -60.55 33.67
N ARG A 235 -66.88 -59.26 33.43
CA ARG A 235 -67.26 -58.18 34.36
C ARG A 235 -68.75 -57.85 34.36
N ARG A 236 -69.48 -58.15 33.28
CA ARG A 236 -70.94 -57.97 33.26
C ARG A 236 -71.63 -59.01 34.13
N GLU A 237 -71.20 -60.27 34.06
CA GLU A 237 -71.72 -61.33 34.94
C GLU A 237 -71.46 -61.08 36.43
N GLU A 238 -70.31 -60.51 36.79
CA GLU A 238 -69.98 -60.25 38.20
C GLU A 238 -70.77 -59.08 38.81
N LYS A 239 -71.13 -58.07 37.99
CA LYS A 239 -71.84 -56.87 38.46
C LYS A 239 -73.31 -57.13 38.76
N ASP A 240 -73.94 -58.06 38.05
CA ASP A 240 -75.32 -58.47 38.33
C ASP A 240 -75.44 -59.24 39.65
N ARG A 241 -74.39 -59.96 40.08
CA ARG A 241 -74.38 -60.68 41.36
C ARG A 241 -74.30 -59.75 42.58
N ARG A 242 -73.57 -58.63 42.49
CA ARG A 242 -73.29 -57.75 43.66
C ARG A 242 -74.38 -56.72 43.98
N ARG A 243 -75.46 -56.62 43.19
CA ARG A 243 -76.53 -55.63 43.42
C ARG A 243 -77.63 -56.11 44.39
N GLY A 244 -77.57 -57.37 44.84
CA GLY A 244 -78.57 -57.99 45.71
C GLY A 244 -78.45 -57.72 47.22
N GLU A 245 -77.33 -57.20 47.73
CA GLU A 245 -77.05 -57.19 49.18
C GLU A 245 -76.59 -55.81 49.69
N ARG A 246 -77.49 -55.02 50.30
CA ARG A 246 -77.16 -53.85 51.15
C ARG A 246 -78.18 -53.69 52.29
N GLY A 247 -77.69 -53.52 53.53
CA GLY A 247 -78.42 -53.02 54.70
C GLY A 247 -77.47 -52.35 55.72
N PRO A 248 -77.87 -51.34 56.54
CA PRO A 248 -76.94 -50.35 57.13
C PRO A 248 -76.92 -50.23 58.69
N SER A 249 -75.99 -49.38 59.19
CA SER A 249 -75.78 -48.84 60.57
C SER A 249 -74.74 -49.59 61.44
N GLN A 250 -73.95 -49.04 62.38
CA GLN A 250 -73.95 -47.85 63.28
C GLN A 250 -72.46 -47.44 63.56
N ARG A 251 -72.05 -46.16 63.66
CA ARG A 251 -72.03 -45.19 64.80
C ARG A 251 -71.27 -45.59 66.09
N PHE A 252 -70.29 -44.74 66.45
CA PHE A 252 -70.06 -44.02 67.73
C PHE A 252 -68.85 -44.35 68.67
N GLN A 253 -68.19 -43.23 69.11
CA GLN A 253 -67.44 -42.92 70.37
C GLN A 253 -66.04 -43.54 70.52
N GLY A 254 -64.97 -42.87 70.97
CA GLY A 254 -64.77 -41.68 71.82
C GLY A 254 -64.02 -42.12 73.11
N TRP A 255 -63.04 -41.35 73.60
CA TRP A 255 -62.67 -41.05 75.03
C TRP A 255 -61.25 -40.44 75.12
N ALA A 256 -61.12 -39.43 75.97
CA ALA A 256 -59.98 -38.55 76.19
C ALA A 256 -59.19 -38.92 77.47
N GLN A 257 -58.08 -38.21 77.71
CA GLN A 257 -57.36 -38.12 78.99
C GLN A 257 -57.26 -36.65 79.40
#